data_AF-A0A925YA11-F1
#
_entry.id   AF-A0A925YA11-F1
#
_cell.length_a   1.000
_cell.length_b   1.000
_cell.length_c   1.000
_cell.angle_alpha   90.00
_cell.angle_beta   90.00
_cell.angle_gamma   90.00
#
_symmetry.space_group_name_H-M   'P 1'
#
loop_
_entity.id
_entity.type
_entity.pdbx_description
1 polymer ?
#
loop_
_entity_poly.entity_id
_entity_poly.type
_entity_poly.pdbx_seq_one_letter_code
_entity_poly.pdbx_strand_id
1 'polypeptide(L)'
;MTHSFACLVAALRSASLAAFLIFFPAPAKAAGEAEVTRADVVSNAVDGYVLPSYAAFADAGRRMAEGQHDLCASPGSESLHEARKDFAALVQAFSRVEYVRFGPIMEDNRLERILFWPDRRGVALRQIQAILAEKDETATTVAGLHAKSVAVQG
;
A
#
# COMPACT_ATOMS: atom_id res chain seq x y z
N MET A 1 -47.63 -84.11 -12.69
CA MET A 1 -49.02 -83.62 -12.88
C MET A 1 -49.18 -82.33 -12.08
N THR A 2 -49.33 -81.21 -12.79
CA THR A 2 -50.17 -80.03 -12.43
C THR A 2 -50.05 -79.50 -10.99
N HIS A 3 -49.21 -78.49 -10.74
CA HIS A 3 -49.56 -77.06 -10.67
C HIS A 3 -50.50 -76.73 -9.49
N SER A 4 -49.96 -76.15 -8.41
CA SER A 4 -49.73 -74.71 -8.23
C SER A 4 -51.03 -73.99 -7.85
N PHE A 5 -51.37 -73.97 -6.57
CA PHE A 5 -52.20 -72.97 -5.89
C PHE A 5 -52.12 -73.25 -4.37
N ALA A 6 -52.06 -72.18 -3.57
CA ALA A 6 -52.04 -72.16 -2.10
C ALA A 6 -50.67 -72.32 -1.40
N CYS A 7 -49.85 -71.27 -1.43
CA CYS A 7 -48.97 -70.92 -0.30
C CYS A 7 -48.49 -69.47 -0.41
N LEU A 8 -49.37 -68.49 -0.15
CA LEU A 8 -48.94 -67.08 -0.06
C LEU A 8 -49.79 -66.27 0.93
N VAL A 9 -50.10 -66.79 2.12
CA VAL A 9 -50.48 -65.93 3.27
C VAL A 9 -50.09 -66.66 4.55
N ALA A 10 -48.85 -66.52 5.01
CA ALA A 10 -48.46 -66.67 6.42
C ALA A 10 -46.94 -66.60 6.55
N ALA A 11 -46.36 -65.40 6.57
CA ALA A 11 -45.10 -65.21 7.28
C ALA A 11 -44.89 -63.73 7.63
N LEU A 12 -44.33 -63.56 8.82
CA LEU A 12 -43.73 -62.35 9.40
C LEU A 12 -44.71 -61.43 10.15
N ARG A 13 -44.84 -61.62 11.47
CA ARG A 13 -43.87 -61.33 12.56
C ARG A 13 -43.92 -59.86 12.99
N SER A 14 -44.48 -59.71 14.19
CA SER A 14 -43.85 -59.01 15.32
C SER A 14 -43.70 -57.49 15.24
N ALA A 15 -44.48 -56.86 16.13
CA ALA A 15 -44.19 -55.63 16.86
C ALA A 15 -42.82 -54.97 16.61
N SER A 16 -42.83 -53.73 16.12
CA SER A 16 -41.75 -52.76 16.34
C SER A 16 -42.33 -51.35 16.33
N LEU A 17 -42.86 -50.96 17.49
CA LEU A 17 -42.85 -49.56 17.94
C LEU A 17 -41.38 -49.25 18.27
N ALA A 18 -40.66 -48.52 17.41
CA ALA A 18 -39.48 -47.76 17.84
C ALA A 18 -38.97 -46.84 16.73
N ALA A 19 -39.02 -45.53 17.04
CA ALA A 19 -38.01 -44.56 16.68
C ALA A 19 -37.79 -44.25 15.19
N PHE A 20 -38.72 -43.49 14.60
CA PHE A 20 -38.34 -42.53 13.56
C PHE A 20 -37.50 -41.43 14.24
N LEU A 21 -36.20 -41.66 14.40
CA LEU A 21 -35.25 -40.64 14.82
C LEU A 21 -35.18 -39.58 13.73
N ILE A 22 -35.95 -38.52 13.90
CA ILE A 22 -35.78 -37.29 13.16
C ILE A 22 -34.39 -36.78 13.51
N PHE A 23 -33.44 -36.99 12.61
CA PHE A 23 -32.17 -36.29 12.62
C PHE A 23 -32.49 -34.81 12.33
N PHE A 24 -32.85 -34.07 13.37
CA PHE A 24 -32.84 -32.61 13.33
C PHE A 24 -31.36 -32.22 13.28
N PRO A 25 -30.83 -31.72 12.15
CA PRO A 25 -29.51 -31.11 12.20
C PRO A 25 -29.62 -29.96 13.19
N ALA A 26 -28.84 -30.03 14.28
CA ALA A 26 -28.66 -28.89 15.15
C ALA A 26 -28.23 -27.71 14.26
N PRO A 27 -28.82 -26.51 14.41
CA PRO A 27 -28.34 -25.36 13.68
C PRO A 27 -26.86 -25.21 14.04
N ALA A 28 -25.99 -25.43 13.05
CA ALA A 28 -24.60 -25.06 13.18
C ALA A 28 -24.60 -23.57 13.51
N LYS A 29 -24.22 -23.22 14.75
CA LYS A 29 -23.83 -21.84 15.03
C LYS A 29 -22.69 -21.57 14.07
N ALA A 30 -22.98 -20.81 13.01
CA ALA A 30 -21.93 -20.12 12.30
C ALA A 30 -21.12 -19.41 13.38
N ALA A 31 -19.86 -19.79 13.53
CA ALA A 31 -18.93 -19.01 14.34
C ALA A 31 -18.97 -17.62 13.72
N GLY A 32 -19.58 -16.66 14.42
CA GLY A 32 -19.72 -15.31 13.92
C GLY A 32 -18.31 -14.80 13.66
N GLU A 33 -18.00 -14.49 12.40
CA GLU A 33 -16.86 -13.63 12.10
C GLU A 33 -17.02 -12.39 12.97
N ALA A 34 -15.96 -12.04 13.71
CA ALA A 34 -15.97 -10.81 14.50
C ALA A 34 -16.33 -9.66 13.57
N GLU A 35 -17.37 -8.89 13.92
CA GLU A 35 -17.80 -7.77 13.11
C GLU A 35 -16.66 -6.74 13.05
N VAL A 36 -16.09 -6.53 11.86
CA VAL A 36 -15.03 -5.55 11.66
C VAL A 36 -15.61 -4.16 11.88
N THR A 37 -15.15 -3.47 12.92
CA THR A 37 -15.62 -2.12 13.22
C THR A 37 -14.90 -1.09 12.35
N ARG A 38 -15.46 0.12 12.25
CA ARG A 38 -14.76 1.24 11.59
C ARG A 38 -13.42 1.55 12.26
N ALA A 39 -13.33 1.40 13.58
CA ALA A 39 -12.09 1.63 14.31
C ALA A 39 -11.02 0.60 13.91
N ASP A 40 -11.40 -0.66 13.71
CA ASP A 40 -10.48 -1.71 13.25
C ASP A 40 -9.96 -1.42 11.84
N VAL A 41 -10.85 -1.00 10.92
CA VAL A 41 -10.44 -0.61 9.56
C VAL A 41 -9.44 0.55 9.59
N VAL A 42 -9.70 1.57 10.40
CA VAL A 42 -8.81 2.74 10.51
C VAL A 42 -7.47 2.34 11.14
N SER A 43 -7.45 1.59 12.25
CA SER A 43 -6.20 1.15 12.89
C SER A 43 -5.38 0.29 11.92
N ASN A 44 -6.01 -0.67 11.25
CA ASN A 44 -5.33 -1.52 10.28
C ASN A 44 -4.77 -0.72 9.08
N ALA A 45 -5.49 0.31 8.61
CA ALA A 45 -4.99 1.18 7.55
C ALA A 45 -3.79 2.02 8.03
N VAL A 46 -3.84 2.56 9.25
CA VAL A 46 -2.75 3.36 9.81
C VAL A 46 -1.52 2.51 10.09
N ASP A 47 -1.68 1.43 10.86
CA ASP A 47 -0.59 0.60 11.36
C ASP A 47 -0.06 -0.36 10.29
N GLY A 48 -0.95 -0.89 9.44
CA GLY A 48 -0.62 -1.88 8.43
C GLY A 48 -0.19 -1.29 7.08
N TYR A 49 -0.50 -0.02 6.80
CA TYR A 49 -0.19 0.59 5.50
C TYR A 49 0.46 1.96 5.60
N VAL A 50 -0.20 2.95 6.22
CA VAL A 50 0.23 4.36 6.15
C VAL A 50 1.59 4.54 6.81
N LEU A 51 1.73 4.13 8.07
CA LEU A 51 2.99 4.28 8.81
C LEU A 51 4.14 3.48 8.16
N PRO A 52 3.99 2.19 7.81
CA PRO A 52 5.04 1.44 7.11
C PRO A 52 5.41 2.07 5.75
N SER A 53 4.45 2.60 5.00
CA SER A 53 4.72 3.20 3.68
C SER A 53 5.50 4.49 3.80
N TYR A 54 5.20 5.35 4.79
CA TYR A 54 5.99 6.55 5.07
C TYR A 54 7.40 6.20 5.59
N ALA A 55 7.54 5.15 6.42
CA ALA A 55 8.86 4.67 6.83
C ALA A 55 9.69 4.20 5.63
N ALA A 56 9.10 3.41 4.73
CA ALA A 56 9.76 2.96 3.51
C ALA A 56 10.13 4.12 2.56
N PHE A 57 9.28 5.15 2.47
CA PHE A 57 9.57 6.38 1.72
C PHE A 57 10.76 7.14 2.33
N ALA A 58 10.77 7.33 3.66
CA ALA A 58 11.89 7.97 4.34
C ALA A 58 13.22 7.20 4.16
N ASP A 59 13.18 5.87 4.19
CA ASP A 59 14.34 5.02 3.96
C ASP A 59 14.85 5.12 2.52
N ALA A 60 13.95 5.13 1.54
CA ALA A 60 14.31 5.34 0.14
C ALA A 60 14.91 6.74 -0.08
N GLY A 61 14.42 7.76 0.63
CA GLY A 61 14.97 9.11 0.58
C GLY A 61 16.41 9.18 1.08
N ARG A 62 16.72 8.47 2.18
CA ARG A 62 18.11 8.38 2.68
C ARG A 62 19.04 7.68 1.70
N ARG A 63 18.62 6.56 1.10
CA ARG A 63 19.41 5.85 0.08
C ARG A 63 19.66 6.72 -1.16
N MET A 64 18.66 7.42 -1.65
CA MET A 64 18.83 8.36 -2.77
C MET A 64 19.82 9.47 -2.44
N ALA A 65 19.78 10.03 -1.21
CA ALA A 65 20.74 11.04 -0.78
C ALA A 65 22.18 10.49 -0.71
N GLU A 66 22.37 9.26 -0.24
CA GLU A 66 23.66 8.55 -0.25
C GLU A 66 24.16 8.33 -1.69
N GLY A 67 23.33 7.78 -2.58
CA GLY A 67 23.69 7.57 -3.98
C GLY A 67 24.03 8.87 -4.73
N GLN A 68 23.35 9.97 -4.40
CA GLN A 68 23.66 11.29 -4.96
C GLN A 68 25.01 11.82 -4.42
N HIS A 69 25.32 11.57 -3.14
CA HIS A 69 26.63 11.92 -2.57
C HIS A 69 27.76 11.16 -3.27
N ASP A 70 27.60 9.86 -3.49
CA ASP A 70 28.59 9.02 -4.16
C ASP A 70 28.82 9.46 -5.62
N LEU A 71 27.74 9.80 -6.33
CA LEU A 71 27.82 10.38 -7.68
C LEU A 71 28.60 11.70 -7.68
N CYS A 72 28.35 12.59 -6.71
CA CYS A 72 29.08 13.85 -6.61
C CYS A 72 30.56 13.66 -6.26
N ALA A 73 30.90 12.68 -5.41
CA ALA A 73 32.26 12.38 -5.00
C ALA A 73 33.09 11.73 -6.13
N SER A 74 32.47 10.86 -6.93
CA SER A 74 33.11 10.19 -8.07
C SER A 74 32.20 10.12 -9.29
N PRO A 75 32.10 11.22 -10.07
CA PRO A 75 31.24 11.27 -11.25
C PRO A 75 31.65 10.24 -12.32
N GLY A 76 30.70 9.40 -12.74
CA GLY A 76 30.94 8.36 -13.74
C GLY A 76 29.64 7.71 -14.23
N SER A 77 29.72 6.90 -15.29
CA SER A 77 28.53 6.23 -15.85
C SER A 77 27.89 5.24 -14.87
N GLU A 78 28.71 4.54 -14.09
CA GLU A 78 28.26 3.58 -13.08
C GLU A 78 27.61 4.28 -11.87
N SER A 79 28.27 5.28 -11.28
CA SER A 79 27.69 6.05 -10.17
C SER A 79 26.41 6.79 -10.58
N LEU A 80 26.34 7.27 -11.83
CA LEU A 80 25.11 7.86 -12.37
C LEU A 80 23.99 6.83 -12.55
N HIS A 81 24.33 5.59 -12.92
CA HIS A 81 23.36 4.51 -13.04
C HIS A 81 22.75 4.16 -11.68
N GLU A 82 23.58 3.97 -10.65
CA GLU A 82 23.10 3.66 -9.30
C GLU A 82 22.28 4.82 -8.70
N ALA A 83 22.74 6.08 -8.83
CA ALA A 83 21.96 7.23 -8.36
C ALA A 83 20.57 7.33 -9.01
N ARG A 84 20.46 7.01 -10.32
CA ARG A 84 19.17 6.97 -11.03
C ARG A 84 18.27 5.84 -10.56
N LYS A 85 18.85 4.69 -10.24
CA LYS A 85 18.13 3.53 -9.69
C LYS A 85 17.58 3.84 -8.30
N ASP A 86 18.36 4.49 -7.44
CA ASP A 86 17.89 4.93 -6.12
C ASP A 86 16.82 6.00 -6.22
N PHE A 87 16.95 6.94 -7.15
CA PHE A 87 15.89 7.91 -7.46
C PHE A 87 14.61 7.22 -7.94
N ALA A 88 14.69 6.23 -8.82
CA ALA A 88 13.52 5.47 -9.25
C ALA A 88 12.84 4.72 -8.09
N ALA A 89 13.63 4.15 -7.17
CA ALA A 89 13.11 3.51 -5.96
C ALA A 89 12.43 4.51 -5.02
N LEU A 90 12.97 5.73 -4.89
CA LEU A 90 12.34 6.82 -4.15
C LEU A 90 10.98 7.20 -4.74
N VAL A 91 10.90 7.40 -6.05
CA VAL A 91 9.64 7.71 -6.75
C VAL A 91 8.60 6.61 -6.51
N GLN A 92 8.98 5.33 -6.65
CA GLN A 92 8.08 4.22 -6.37
C GLN A 92 7.60 4.18 -4.91
N ALA A 93 8.48 4.53 -3.96
CA ALA A 93 8.11 4.62 -2.55
C ALA A 93 7.16 5.78 -2.27
N PHE A 94 7.39 6.93 -2.88
CA PHE A 94 6.51 8.08 -2.78
C PHE A 94 5.13 7.81 -3.40
N SER A 95 5.04 7.13 -4.54
CA SER A 95 3.75 6.79 -5.16
C SER A 95 2.85 5.91 -4.29
N ARG A 96 3.40 5.20 -3.30
CA ARG A 96 2.60 4.46 -2.31
C ARG A 96 1.98 5.36 -1.24
N VAL A 97 2.45 6.60 -1.09
CA VAL A 97 1.93 7.56 -0.10
C VAL A 97 1.33 8.81 -0.72
N GLU A 98 1.53 9.08 -2.01
CA GLU A 98 1.09 10.31 -2.69
C GLU A 98 -0.44 10.54 -2.68
N TYR A 99 -1.22 9.49 -2.44
CA TYR A 99 -2.68 9.58 -2.32
C TYR A 99 -3.12 10.13 -0.96
N VAL A 100 -2.26 10.08 0.05
CA VAL A 100 -2.52 10.66 1.37
C VAL A 100 -2.46 12.18 1.22
N ARG A 101 -3.63 12.82 1.28
CA ARG A 101 -3.79 14.28 1.11
C ARG A 101 -4.46 14.95 2.31
N PHE A 102 -4.15 14.47 3.50
CA PHE A 102 -4.64 14.99 4.77
C PHE A 102 -3.59 14.79 5.87
N GLY A 103 -3.69 15.56 6.95
CA GLY A 103 -2.77 15.49 8.07
C GLY A 103 -1.40 16.14 7.77
N PRO A 104 -0.30 15.67 8.40
CA PRO A 104 1.00 16.35 8.39
C PRO A 104 1.61 16.61 7.01
N ILE A 105 1.22 15.84 5.99
CA ILE A 105 1.70 16.02 4.61
C ILE A 105 1.18 17.32 3.96
N MET A 106 0.11 17.91 4.49
CA MET A 106 -0.48 19.17 4.00
C MET A 106 0.12 20.41 4.68
N GLU A 107 0.92 20.23 5.72
CA GLU A 107 1.55 21.33 6.45
C GLU A 107 2.75 21.87 5.68
N ASP A 108 2.97 23.18 5.71
CA ASP A 108 4.14 23.86 5.13
C ASP A 108 4.43 23.54 3.65
N ASN A 109 3.40 23.22 2.88
CA ASN A 109 3.48 22.76 1.49
C ASN A 109 4.34 21.49 1.34
N ARG A 110 4.36 20.60 2.34
CA ARG A 110 5.25 19.44 2.35
C ARG A 110 5.00 18.51 1.16
N LEU A 111 3.75 18.32 0.75
CA LEU A 111 3.42 17.56 -0.46
C LEU A 111 4.03 18.21 -1.70
N GLU A 112 3.83 19.51 -1.90
CA GLU A 112 4.32 20.25 -3.07
C GLU A 112 5.84 20.40 -3.08
N ARG A 113 6.48 20.41 -1.91
CA ARG A 113 7.94 20.38 -1.78
C ARG A 113 8.54 19.04 -2.21
N ILE A 114 7.80 17.93 -2.05
CA ILE A 114 8.22 16.60 -2.51
C ILE A 114 7.87 16.43 -4.00
N LEU A 115 6.66 16.82 -4.40
CA LEU A 115 6.19 16.68 -5.78
C LEU A 115 5.40 17.93 -6.20
N PHE A 116 6.07 18.84 -6.88
CA PHE A 116 5.42 19.98 -7.54
C PHE A 116 4.82 19.55 -8.89
N TRP A 117 3.59 19.01 -8.85
CA TRP A 117 2.89 18.53 -10.05
C TRP A 117 1.37 18.76 -9.96
N PRO A 118 0.69 19.16 -11.05
CA PRO A 118 1.21 19.40 -12.40
C PRO A 118 1.83 20.79 -12.57
N ASP A 119 3.01 20.87 -13.17
CA ASP A 119 3.67 22.14 -13.52
C ASP A 119 3.18 22.69 -14.88
N ARG A 120 1.89 23.04 -14.95
CA ARG A 120 1.24 23.50 -16.20
C ARG A 120 1.91 24.74 -16.80
N ARG A 121 2.59 25.53 -15.98
CA ARG A 121 3.24 26.78 -16.38
C ARG A 121 4.74 26.62 -16.54
N GLY A 122 5.35 25.44 -16.37
CA GLY A 122 6.79 25.25 -16.47
C GLY A 122 7.62 26.08 -15.48
N VAL A 123 7.07 26.35 -14.29
CA VAL A 123 7.73 27.15 -13.25
C VAL A 123 8.97 26.45 -12.72
N ALA A 124 8.87 25.15 -12.43
CA ALA A 124 9.98 24.36 -11.91
C ALA A 124 11.17 24.38 -12.87
N LEU A 125 10.93 24.02 -14.14
CA LEU A 125 11.97 23.99 -15.16
C LEU A 125 12.66 25.36 -15.33
N ARG A 126 11.89 26.45 -15.46
CA ARG A 126 12.47 27.78 -15.62
C ARG A 126 13.32 28.20 -14.42
N GLN A 127 12.86 27.93 -13.20
CA GLN A 127 13.58 28.30 -11.99
C GLN A 127 14.85 27.45 -11.80
N ILE A 128 14.79 26.14 -12.07
CA ILE A 128 15.97 25.26 -12.04
C ILE A 128 17.01 25.73 -13.06
N GLN A 129 16.59 26.05 -14.29
CA GLN A 129 17.49 26.56 -15.33
C GLN A 129 18.15 27.88 -14.92
N ALA A 130 17.42 28.79 -14.28
CA ALA A 130 17.98 30.04 -13.76
C ALA A 130 19.01 29.77 -12.66
N ILE A 131 18.69 28.94 -11.67
CA ILE A 131 19.61 28.54 -10.58
C ILE A 131 20.92 27.98 -11.15
N LEU A 132 20.83 27.08 -12.14
CA LEU A 132 22.01 26.48 -12.78
C LEU A 132 22.81 27.50 -13.61
N ALA A 133 22.14 28.38 -14.35
CA ALA A 133 22.80 29.40 -15.17
C ALA A 133 23.54 30.44 -14.33
N GLU A 134 22.94 30.84 -13.21
CA GLU A 134 23.50 31.81 -12.27
C GLU A 134 24.51 31.19 -11.30
N LYS A 135 24.58 29.85 -11.23
CA LYS A 135 25.36 29.10 -10.23
C LYS A 135 25.01 29.56 -8.82
N ASP A 136 23.72 29.65 -8.55
CA ASP A 136 23.22 30.18 -7.29
C ASP A 136 23.50 29.22 -6.13
N GLU A 137 24.58 29.49 -5.39
CA GLU A 137 25.02 28.73 -4.21
C GLU A 137 23.98 28.71 -3.09
N THR A 138 23.01 29.64 -3.07
CA THR A 138 21.93 29.55 -2.08
C THR A 138 21.01 28.34 -2.33
N ALA A 139 21.11 27.66 -3.48
CA ALA A 139 20.41 26.41 -3.78
C ALA A 139 21.16 25.15 -3.32
N THR A 140 22.40 25.24 -2.83
CA THR A 140 23.27 24.07 -2.59
C THR A 140 23.24 23.58 -1.13
N THR A 141 22.47 24.23 -0.25
CA THR A 141 22.27 23.83 1.14
C THR A 141 20.80 23.54 1.43
N VAL A 142 20.51 22.65 2.38
CA VAL A 142 19.13 22.32 2.78
C VAL A 142 18.35 23.57 3.20
N ALA A 143 18.94 24.43 4.04
CA ALA A 143 18.29 25.64 4.52
C ALA A 143 18.04 26.66 3.39
N GLY A 144 19.03 26.83 2.49
CA GLY A 144 18.91 27.73 1.35
C GLY A 144 17.86 27.24 0.34
N LEU A 145 17.87 25.95 0.02
CA LEU A 145 16.88 25.33 -0.87
C LEU A 145 15.46 25.40 -0.27
N HIS A 146 15.31 25.18 1.03
CA HIS A 146 14.03 25.29 1.74
C HIS A 146 13.41 26.69 1.66
N ALA A 147 14.22 27.74 1.58
CA ALA A 147 13.78 29.14 1.44
C ALA A 147 13.39 29.52 0.00
N LYS A 148 13.72 28.68 -1.00
CA LYS A 148 13.33 28.89 -2.40
C LYS A 148 11.89 28.45 -2.65
N SER A 149 11.43 28.71 -3.88
CA SER A 149 10.15 28.19 -4.38
C SER A 149 10.02 26.69 -4.13
N VAL A 150 8.83 26.23 -3.73
CA VAL A 150 8.55 24.78 -3.59
C VAL A 150 8.77 24.02 -4.89
N ALA A 151 8.67 24.71 -6.03
CA ALA A 151 8.83 24.13 -7.37
C ALA A 151 10.26 23.64 -7.69
N VAL A 152 11.26 23.95 -6.85
CA VAL A 152 12.67 23.58 -7.10
C VAL A 152 13.27 22.63 -6.06
N GLN A 153 12.47 22.10 -5.14
CA GLN A 153 12.98 21.38 -3.96
C GLN A 153 12.88 19.85 -4.01
N GLY A 154 12.08 19.32 -4.93
CA GLY A 154 11.73 17.89 -5.01
C GLY A 154 12.89 16.92 -4.90
#